data_AF-A0A286U8I2-F1
#
_entry.id   AF-A0A286U8I2-F1
#
_cell.length_a   1.000
_cell.length_b   1.000
_cell.length_c   1.000
_cell.angle_alpha   90.00
_cell.angle_beta   90.00
_cell.angle_gamma   90.00
#
_symmetry.space_group_name_H-M   'P 1'
#
loop_
_entity.id
_entity.type
_entity.pdbx_description
1 polymer ?
#
loop_
_entity_poly.entity_id
_entity_poly.type
_entity_poly.pdbx_seq_one_letter_code
_entity_poly.pdbx_strand_id
1 'polypeptide(L)'
;MTTTATITATTTKITTATWEDVKGLLSVKGSYSGNRNFKFPEGIMYSGTSRISSEVTLKRLIAETDQTVVYEATFDGKDVVMKFGFDQERRDALKREAQIYRGKLRDLQGTVIPIFYGYYFGRMREKVYEYQERDMACIVLENCGNRLPSFDCLSYDQRLEIFDLMVKLHRHGYHQYDFAYRNVARCRWKGDRRQLHIGGDFPTDTLRCRDLIIIGSAMHLWFASNRYVLRGPETSDTDQLPSRIVVDKLLPVGYRLDRNRLKATVAWLKDVKKELDMCSDEESTEELIKKRSEEFPKSWLYRVLP
;
A
#
# COMPACT_ATOMS: atom_id res chain seq x y z
N MET A 1 -14.10 -4.71 48.18
CA MET A 1 -15.25 -5.54 47.78
C MET A 1 -14.98 -6.02 46.36
N THR A 2 -14.61 -7.29 46.21
CA THR A 2 -14.16 -7.86 44.93
C THR A 2 -15.31 -8.67 44.37
N THR A 3 -15.93 -8.17 43.29
CA THR A 3 -17.10 -8.82 42.69
C THR A 3 -16.64 -10.02 41.88
N THR A 4 -16.95 -11.22 42.38
CA THR A 4 -16.69 -12.49 41.69
C THR A 4 -17.90 -12.83 40.83
N ALA A 5 -17.72 -12.94 39.52
CA ALA A 5 -18.75 -13.43 38.61
C ALA A 5 -18.44 -14.89 38.25
N THR A 6 -19.31 -15.81 38.66
CA THR A 6 -19.23 -17.25 38.37
C THR A 6 -19.99 -17.52 37.07
N ILE A 7 -19.30 -18.03 36.04
CA ILE A 7 -19.94 -18.56 34.82
C ILE A 7 -19.55 -20.03 34.68
N THR A 8 -20.54 -20.91 34.80
CA THR A 8 -20.37 -22.36 34.67
C THR A 8 -20.33 -22.75 33.19
N ALA A 9 -19.16 -23.13 32.69
CA ALA A 9 -19.02 -23.75 31.38
C ALA A 9 -18.65 -25.23 31.56
N THR A 10 -19.64 -26.11 31.42
CA THR A 10 -19.45 -27.56 31.30
C THR A 10 -18.89 -27.83 29.91
N THR A 11 -17.65 -28.33 29.76
CA THR A 11 -17.26 -29.42 28.82
C THR A 11 -15.76 -29.73 28.94
N THR A 12 -15.49 -31.03 29.03
CA THR A 12 -14.22 -31.75 29.14
C THR A 12 -13.33 -31.60 27.88
N LYS A 13 -12.37 -30.67 27.89
CA LYS A 13 -10.98 -30.84 27.38
C LYS A 13 -10.23 -29.53 27.59
N ILE A 14 -9.32 -29.57 28.56
CA ILE A 14 -8.53 -28.44 29.02
C ILE A 14 -7.41 -28.18 28.01
N THR A 15 -7.50 -27.10 27.26
CA THR A 15 -6.32 -26.36 26.79
C THR A 15 -5.99 -25.35 27.88
N THR A 16 -5.00 -25.67 28.72
CA THR A 16 -4.48 -24.80 29.78
C THR A 16 -3.77 -23.59 29.16
N ALA A 17 -4.50 -22.52 28.87
CA ALA A 17 -3.99 -21.19 29.11
C ALA A 17 -4.32 -20.88 30.57
N THR A 18 -3.31 -20.70 31.42
CA THR A 18 -3.53 -20.19 32.78
C THR A 18 -4.20 -18.82 32.64
N TRP A 19 -5.41 -18.68 33.18
CA TRP A 19 -6.25 -17.48 33.08
C TRP A 19 -5.57 -16.19 33.57
N GLU A 20 -4.46 -16.31 34.29
CA GLU A 20 -3.63 -15.24 34.82
C GLU A 20 -2.98 -14.35 33.74
N ASP A 21 -2.89 -14.81 32.49
CA ASP A 21 -2.28 -14.04 31.39
C ASP A 21 -3.29 -13.32 30.47
N VAL A 22 -4.61 -13.50 30.68
CA VAL A 22 -5.63 -12.82 29.87
C VAL A 22 -5.70 -11.34 30.27
N LYS A 23 -5.32 -10.45 29.35
CA LYS A 23 -5.31 -9.00 29.57
C LYS A 23 -6.50 -8.30 28.93
N GLY A 24 -7.11 -8.87 27.90
CA GLY A 24 -8.24 -8.27 27.18
C GLY A 24 -9.17 -9.31 26.57
N LEU A 25 -10.43 -8.92 26.35
CA LEU A 25 -11.52 -9.80 25.88
C LEU A 25 -12.34 -9.13 24.78
N LEU A 26 -12.61 -9.85 23.69
CA LEU A 26 -13.54 -9.40 22.65
C LEU A 26 -14.73 -10.33 22.52
N SER A 27 -15.92 -9.73 22.54
CA SER A 27 -17.15 -10.39 22.09
C SER A 27 -17.40 -9.97 20.65
N VAL A 28 -17.18 -10.86 19.70
CA VAL A 28 -17.38 -10.59 18.26
C VAL A 28 -18.80 -10.98 17.87
N LYS A 29 -19.52 -10.04 17.25
CA LYS A 29 -20.87 -10.24 16.71
C LYS A 29 -20.93 -9.75 15.26
N GLY A 30 -21.75 -10.42 14.45
CA GLY A 30 -22.08 -9.93 13.11
C GLY A 30 -23.17 -8.87 13.14
N SER A 31 -23.04 -7.86 12.30
CA SER A 31 -24.20 -7.08 11.86
C SER A 31 -25.03 -7.88 10.84
N TYR A 32 -26.29 -7.52 10.60
CA TYR A 32 -27.11 -8.21 9.61
C TYR A 32 -26.48 -8.11 8.21
N SER A 33 -26.10 -9.25 7.60
CA SER A 33 -25.77 -9.30 6.18
C SER A 33 -27.04 -9.54 5.37
N GLY A 34 -27.34 -8.67 4.40
CA GLY A 34 -28.43 -8.87 3.45
C GLY A 34 -28.31 -10.15 2.61
N ASN A 35 -27.17 -10.85 2.68
CA ASN A 35 -26.94 -12.17 2.11
C ASN A 35 -27.13 -13.26 3.19
N ARG A 36 -28.18 -14.09 3.03
CA ARG A 36 -28.52 -15.18 3.97
C ARG A 36 -27.49 -16.31 4.03
N ASN A 37 -26.64 -16.44 3.00
CA ASN A 37 -25.59 -17.46 2.95
C ASN A 37 -24.28 -16.98 3.60
N PHE A 38 -24.18 -15.70 3.94
CA PHE A 38 -23.03 -15.15 4.62
C PHE A 38 -23.25 -15.18 6.13
N LYS A 39 -22.33 -15.83 6.86
CA LYS A 39 -22.33 -15.84 8.32
C LYS A 39 -21.06 -15.16 8.82
N PHE A 40 -21.20 -14.26 9.79
CA PHE A 40 -20.06 -13.66 10.46
C PHE A 40 -19.46 -14.64 11.49
N PRO A 41 -18.14 -14.61 11.70
CA PRO A 41 -17.53 -15.33 12.81
C PRO A 41 -17.93 -14.67 14.13
N GLU A 42 -18.77 -15.35 14.91
CA GLU A 42 -19.17 -14.91 16.25
C GLU A 42 -18.47 -15.72 17.32
N GLY A 43 -18.07 -15.09 18.42
CA GLY A 43 -17.44 -15.80 19.53
C GLY A 43 -16.76 -14.88 20.53
N ILE A 44 -16.17 -15.50 21.56
CA ILE A 44 -15.36 -14.82 22.55
C ILE A 44 -13.89 -15.04 22.21
N MET A 45 -13.14 -13.94 22.15
CA MET A 45 -11.70 -13.93 21.92
C MET A 45 -10.97 -13.29 23.09
N TYR A 46 -9.72 -13.70 23.27
CA TYR A 46 -8.86 -13.31 24.38
C TYR A 46 -7.56 -12.74 23.84
N SER A 47 -6.96 -11.82 24.57
CA SER A 47 -5.63 -11.32 24.29
C SER A 47 -4.74 -11.43 25.51
N GLY A 48 -3.55 -12.00 25.34
CA GLY A 48 -2.51 -11.95 26.38
C GLY A 48 -1.75 -10.62 26.43
N THR A 49 -2.14 -9.65 25.60
CA THR A 49 -1.24 -8.59 25.15
C THR A 49 -1.92 -7.25 24.90
N SER A 50 -3.21 -7.24 24.56
CA SER A 50 -4.06 -6.06 24.66
C SER A 50 -4.75 -6.04 26.02
N ARG A 51 -4.92 -4.86 26.61
CA ARG A 51 -5.75 -4.65 27.82
C ARG A 51 -7.19 -4.27 27.52
N ILE A 52 -7.53 -4.14 26.24
CA ILE A 52 -8.83 -3.66 25.80
C ILE A 52 -9.83 -4.80 25.88
N SER A 53 -10.94 -4.56 26.59
CA SER A 53 -12.10 -5.43 26.59
C SER A 53 -13.28 -4.70 25.98
N SER A 54 -13.79 -5.18 24.86
CA SER A 54 -14.84 -4.49 24.10
C SER A 54 -15.76 -5.48 23.40
N GLU A 55 -17.01 -5.08 23.24
CA GLU A 55 -17.86 -5.66 22.22
C GLU A 55 -17.41 -5.17 20.84
N VAL A 56 -17.44 -6.05 19.85
CA VAL A 56 -17.04 -5.75 18.48
C VAL A 56 -18.14 -6.16 17.53
N THR A 57 -18.56 -5.21 16.68
CA THR A 57 -19.58 -5.46 15.67
C THR A 57 -18.94 -5.44 14.30
N LEU A 58 -18.92 -6.59 13.63
CA LEU A 58 -18.48 -6.72 12.24
C LEU A 58 -19.53 -6.11 11.32
N LYS A 59 -19.15 -5.10 10.55
CA LYS A 59 -20.05 -4.35 9.65
C LYS A 59 -20.09 -4.98 8.27
N ARG A 60 -18.91 -5.20 7.68
CA ARG A 60 -18.80 -5.53 6.26
C ARG A 60 -17.55 -6.35 5.97
N LEU A 61 -17.67 -7.33 5.09
CA LEU A 61 -16.53 -8.03 4.51
C LEU A 61 -15.80 -7.10 3.52
N ILE A 62 -14.51 -6.84 3.77
CA ILE A 62 -13.64 -6.03 2.91
C ILE A 62 -12.89 -6.93 1.93
N ALA A 63 -12.40 -8.07 2.39
CA ALA A 63 -11.65 -9.01 1.57
C ALA A 63 -11.78 -10.43 2.11
N GLU A 64 -11.90 -11.38 1.20
CA GLU A 64 -11.84 -12.80 1.48
C GLU A 64 -10.85 -13.40 0.49
N THR A 65 -9.82 -14.04 1.02
CA THR A 65 -8.86 -14.83 0.25
C THR A 65 -8.80 -16.21 0.87
N ASP A 66 -8.21 -17.17 0.15
CA ASP A 66 -7.93 -18.51 0.67
C ASP A 66 -7.11 -18.49 1.97
N GLN A 67 -6.44 -17.36 2.26
CA GLN A 67 -5.57 -17.21 3.42
C GLN A 67 -6.16 -16.40 4.57
N THR A 68 -7.00 -15.41 4.30
CA THR A 68 -7.44 -14.47 5.34
C THR A 68 -8.79 -13.86 5.02
N VAL A 69 -9.56 -13.57 6.06
CA VAL A 69 -10.83 -12.85 5.94
C VAL A 69 -10.73 -11.53 6.69
N VAL A 70 -11.07 -10.43 6.02
CA VAL A 70 -10.87 -9.07 6.50
C VAL A 70 -12.21 -8.35 6.56
N TYR A 71 -12.54 -7.81 7.73
CA TYR A 71 -13.78 -7.10 8.00
C TYR A 71 -13.53 -5.66 8.43
N GLU A 72 -14.47 -4.80 8.05
CA GLU A 72 -14.72 -3.52 8.69
C GLU A 72 -15.53 -3.77 9.97
N ALA A 73 -15.15 -3.14 11.08
CA ALA A 73 -15.82 -3.33 12.37
C ALA A 73 -15.82 -2.05 13.22
N THR A 74 -16.73 -1.99 14.19
CA THR A 74 -16.62 -1.03 15.31
C THR A 74 -15.95 -1.71 16.50
N PHE A 75 -14.89 -1.10 17.03
CA PHE A 75 -14.15 -1.57 18.20
C PHE A 75 -13.90 -0.39 19.13
N ASP A 76 -14.38 -0.45 20.38
CA ASP A 76 -14.22 0.62 21.38
C ASP A 76 -14.64 2.01 20.82
N GLY A 77 -15.79 2.05 20.13
CA GLY A 77 -16.32 3.25 19.47
C GLY A 77 -15.55 3.73 18.23
N LYS A 78 -14.51 3.01 17.79
CA LYS A 78 -13.68 3.35 16.63
C LYS A 78 -13.97 2.44 15.44
N ASP A 79 -13.86 3.00 14.24
CA ASP A 79 -13.82 2.20 13.02
C ASP A 79 -12.45 1.54 12.87
N VAL A 80 -12.47 0.21 12.75
CA VAL A 80 -11.27 -0.62 12.66
C VAL A 80 -11.39 -1.63 11.53
N VAL A 81 -10.25 -2.21 11.16
CA VAL A 81 -10.16 -3.37 10.30
C VAL A 81 -9.74 -4.57 11.15
N MET A 82 -10.49 -5.67 11.02
CA MET A 82 -10.17 -6.94 11.66
C MET A 82 -9.80 -7.98 10.61
N LYS A 83 -8.60 -8.53 10.72
CA LYS A 83 -8.10 -9.60 9.84
C LYS A 83 -8.06 -10.90 10.61
N PHE A 84 -8.79 -11.91 10.12
CA PHE A 84 -8.98 -13.22 10.74
C PHE A 84 -8.18 -14.32 10.04
N GLY A 85 -7.79 -15.32 10.84
CA GLY A 85 -7.24 -16.60 10.41
C GLY A 85 -7.95 -17.73 11.15
N PHE A 86 -8.44 -18.71 10.40
CA PHE A 86 -9.32 -19.77 10.91
C PHE A 86 -8.64 -21.14 11.00
N ASP A 87 -7.59 -21.39 10.22
CA ASP A 87 -6.76 -22.59 10.35
C ASP A 87 -5.45 -22.31 11.12
N GLN A 88 -4.77 -23.37 11.53
CA GLN A 88 -3.55 -23.28 12.33
C GLN A 88 -2.43 -22.46 11.66
N GLU A 89 -2.17 -22.68 10.36
CA GLU A 89 -1.12 -21.97 9.63
C GLU A 89 -1.38 -20.46 9.63
N ARG A 90 -2.63 -20.05 9.42
CA ARG A 90 -3.04 -18.64 9.38
C ARG A 90 -3.06 -18.00 10.75
N ARG A 91 -3.48 -18.72 11.80
CA ARG A 91 -3.38 -18.23 13.18
C ARG A 91 -1.93 -17.96 13.57
N ASP A 92 -1.00 -18.84 13.16
CA ASP A 92 0.43 -18.67 13.42
C ASP A 92 1.02 -17.52 12.58
N ALA A 93 0.58 -17.34 11.33
CA ALA A 93 0.97 -16.21 10.51
C ALA A 93 0.54 -14.87 11.13
N LEU A 94 -0.71 -14.75 11.60
CA LEU A 94 -1.20 -13.56 12.28
C LEU A 94 -0.47 -13.28 13.60
N LYS A 95 -0.09 -14.34 14.33
CA LYS A 95 0.71 -14.20 15.55
C LYS A 95 2.10 -13.62 15.25
N ARG A 96 2.76 -14.07 14.18
CA ARG A 96 4.05 -13.50 13.71
C ARG A 96 3.87 -12.06 13.25
N GLU A 97 2.83 -11.76 12.49
CA GLU A 97 2.50 -10.39 12.05
C GLU A 97 2.29 -9.46 13.26
N ALA A 98 1.55 -9.90 14.27
CA ALA A 98 1.33 -9.13 15.50
C ALA A 98 2.63 -8.84 16.28
N GLN A 99 3.59 -9.77 16.27
CA GLN A 99 4.92 -9.54 16.89
C GLN A 99 5.69 -8.44 16.17
N ILE A 100 5.58 -8.36 14.84
CA ILE A 100 6.22 -7.31 14.03
C ILE A 100 5.65 -5.94 14.38
N TYR A 101 4.32 -5.81 14.44
CA TYR A 101 3.66 -4.56 14.86
C TYR A 101 4.10 -4.09 16.25
N ARG A 102 4.19 -5.01 17.22
CA ARG A 102 4.58 -4.69 18.61
C ARG A 102 6.05 -4.37 18.81
N GLY A 103 6.90 -5.03 18.03
CA GLY A 103 8.35 -4.89 18.12
C GLY A 103 8.84 -3.83 17.16
N LYS A 104 9.41 -4.29 16.05
CA LYS A 104 10.17 -3.46 15.09
C LYS A 104 9.39 -2.26 14.55
N LEU A 105 8.07 -2.38 14.40
CA LEU A 105 7.26 -1.35 13.76
C LEU A 105 6.48 -0.46 14.72
N ARG A 106 6.69 -0.60 16.04
CA ARG A 106 5.90 0.12 17.05
C ARG A 106 5.91 1.63 16.84
N ASP A 107 7.09 2.19 16.57
CA ASP A 107 7.29 3.64 16.49
C ASP A 107 6.81 4.23 15.14
N LEU A 108 6.38 3.37 14.21
CA LEU A 108 5.87 3.74 12.88
C LEU A 108 4.33 3.71 12.79
N GLN A 109 3.66 3.23 13.84
CA GLN A 109 2.20 3.11 13.88
C GLN A 109 1.51 4.48 13.89
N GLY A 110 0.42 4.59 13.12
CA GLY A 110 -0.36 5.82 12.94
C GLY A 110 0.30 6.88 12.06
N THR A 111 1.48 6.58 11.50
CA THR A 111 2.20 7.48 10.58
C THR A 111 2.53 6.76 9.27
N VAL A 112 3.39 5.74 9.33
CA VAL A 112 3.83 4.97 8.15
C VAL A 112 2.99 3.71 7.97
N ILE A 113 2.54 3.11 9.07
CA ILE A 113 1.70 1.92 9.07
C ILE A 113 0.46 2.10 9.95
N PRO A 114 -0.59 1.28 9.79
CA PRO A 114 -1.80 1.36 10.61
C PRO A 114 -1.49 1.21 12.11
N ILE A 115 -2.27 1.89 12.96
CA ILE A 115 -2.25 1.62 14.41
C ILE A 115 -2.70 0.18 14.66
N PHE A 116 -1.94 -0.55 15.47
CA PHE A 116 -2.24 -1.92 15.89
C PHE A 116 -2.85 -1.92 17.30
N TYR A 117 -4.12 -2.27 17.38
CA TYR A 117 -4.86 -2.30 18.65
C TYR A 117 -4.69 -3.61 19.40
N GLY A 118 -4.37 -4.71 18.71
CA GLY A 118 -4.10 -5.97 19.39
C GLY A 118 -4.23 -7.21 18.52
N TYR A 119 -3.76 -8.31 19.09
CA TYR A 119 -3.95 -9.66 18.59
C TYR A 119 -4.82 -10.42 19.58
N TYR A 120 -5.83 -11.12 19.07
CA TYR A 120 -6.80 -11.86 19.85
C TYR A 120 -6.95 -13.27 19.28
N PHE A 121 -7.21 -14.24 20.13
CA PHE A 121 -7.44 -15.64 19.76
C PHE A 121 -8.61 -16.19 20.55
N GLY A 122 -9.35 -17.12 19.99
CA GLY A 122 -10.54 -17.65 20.65
C GLY A 122 -11.21 -18.74 19.83
N ARG A 123 -12.48 -18.96 20.13
CA ARG A 123 -13.30 -19.97 19.47
C ARG A 123 -14.58 -19.34 18.92
N MET A 124 -14.91 -19.72 17.69
CA MET A 124 -16.20 -19.44 17.10
C MET A 124 -17.30 -20.21 17.84
N ARG A 125 -18.44 -19.57 18.02
CA ARG A 125 -19.65 -20.17 18.60
C ARG A 125 -20.15 -21.32 17.73
N GLU A 126 -20.22 -21.08 16.42
CA GLU A 126 -20.57 -22.05 15.39
C GLU A 126 -19.45 -22.16 14.37
N LYS A 127 -19.37 -23.30 13.66
CA LYS A 127 -18.48 -23.37 12.49
C LYS A 127 -19.02 -22.41 11.44
N VAL A 128 -18.15 -21.55 10.96
CA VAL A 128 -18.41 -20.67 9.81
C VAL A 128 -17.47 -21.12 8.70
N TYR A 129 -17.97 -21.14 7.46
CA TYR A 129 -17.25 -21.64 6.29
C TYR A 129 -16.92 -23.14 6.37
N GLU A 130 -16.17 -23.65 5.38
CA GLU A 130 -15.77 -25.06 5.29
C GLU A 130 -14.57 -25.41 6.19
N TYR A 131 -14.26 -24.57 7.18
CA TYR A 131 -13.14 -24.81 8.09
C TYR A 131 -13.42 -25.99 9.06
N GLN A 132 -12.41 -26.84 9.23
CA GLN A 132 -12.51 -28.02 10.08
C GLN A 132 -12.53 -27.68 11.57
N GLU A 133 -11.93 -26.56 11.95
CA GLU A 133 -11.77 -26.12 13.34
C GLU A 133 -12.70 -24.95 13.69
N ARG A 134 -13.00 -24.79 14.98
CA ARG A 134 -13.68 -23.58 15.50
C ARG A 134 -12.70 -22.54 16.04
N ASP A 135 -11.42 -22.84 16.03
CA ASP A 135 -10.39 -21.95 16.58
C ASP A 135 -10.16 -20.80 15.60
N MET A 136 -10.08 -19.57 16.12
CA MET A 136 -9.86 -18.38 15.32
C MET A 136 -8.87 -17.44 15.99
N ALA A 137 -8.12 -16.71 15.19
CA ALA A 137 -7.32 -15.58 15.65
C ALA A 137 -7.56 -14.37 14.77
N CYS A 138 -7.36 -13.18 15.32
CA CYS A 138 -7.43 -11.95 14.57
C CYS A 138 -6.41 -10.91 15.04
N ILE A 139 -6.09 -9.99 14.15
CA ILE A 139 -5.47 -8.71 14.51
C ILE A 139 -6.47 -7.59 14.27
N VAL A 140 -6.41 -6.56 15.12
CA VAL A 140 -7.24 -5.36 15.03
C VAL A 140 -6.35 -4.18 14.67
N LEU A 141 -6.66 -3.53 13.55
CA LEU A 141 -5.88 -2.45 12.96
C LEU A 141 -6.74 -1.20 12.77
N GLU A 142 -6.10 -0.04 12.70
CA GLU A 142 -6.72 1.20 12.22
C GLU A 142 -7.38 1.00 10.86
N ASN A 143 -8.61 1.50 10.73
CA ASN A 143 -9.25 1.57 9.43
C ASN A 143 -8.61 2.72 8.62
N CYS A 144 -7.66 2.36 7.77
CA CYS A 144 -6.96 3.28 6.88
C CYS A 144 -7.72 3.57 5.57
N GLY A 145 -9.03 3.34 5.53
CA GLY A 145 -9.85 3.61 4.35
C GLY A 145 -9.58 2.66 3.19
N ASN A 146 -9.80 3.15 1.98
CA ASN A 146 -9.75 2.34 0.77
C ASN A 146 -8.32 2.08 0.31
N ARG A 147 -8.12 0.93 -0.36
CA ARG A 147 -6.90 0.61 -1.11
C ARG A 147 -6.62 1.71 -2.14
N LEU A 148 -5.35 1.98 -2.41
CA LEU A 148 -4.98 2.85 -3.51
C LEU A 148 -5.37 2.23 -4.86
N PRO A 149 -5.66 3.06 -5.88
CA PRO A 149 -5.70 2.61 -7.27
C PRO A 149 -4.30 2.16 -7.71
N SER A 150 -4.17 1.64 -8.93
CA SER A 150 -2.84 1.36 -9.53
C SER A 150 -1.92 2.57 -9.37
N PHE A 151 -0.61 2.34 -9.17
CA PHE A 151 0.36 3.43 -9.07
C PHE A 151 0.36 4.31 -10.32
N ASP A 152 0.02 3.78 -11.49
CA ASP A 152 -0.13 4.54 -12.74
C ASP A 152 -1.22 5.63 -12.67
N CYS A 153 -2.16 5.50 -11.74
CA CYS A 153 -3.22 6.47 -11.51
C CYS A 153 -2.82 7.57 -10.51
N LEU A 154 -1.61 7.52 -9.96
CA LEU A 154 -1.10 8.49 -8.98
C LEU A 154 -0.17 9.50 -9.66
N SER A 155 -0.17 10.75 -9.18
CA SER A 155 0.83 11.73 -9.60
C SER A 155 2.23 11.29 -9.14
N TYR A 156 3.27 11.94 -9.66
CA TYR A 156 4.63 11.65 -9.23
C TYR A 156 4.85 11.94 -7.74
N ASP A 157 4.40 13.10 -7.23
CA ASP A 157 4.60 13.50 -5.83
C ASP A 157 3.91 12.54 -4.88
N GLN A 158 2.74 12.06 -5.29
CA GLN A 158 1.99 11.04 -4.56
C GLN A 158 2.76 9.72 -4.47
N ARG A 159 3.45 9.32 -5.54
CA ARG A 159 4.30 8.11 -5.56
C ARG A 159 5.57 8.34 -4.74
N LEU A 160 6.16 9.53 -4.81
CA LEU A 160 7.34 9.91 -4.04
C LEU A 160 7.04 9.93 -2.53
N GLU A 161 5.87 10.41 -2.12
CA GLU A 161 5.43 10.37 -0.72
C GLU A 161 5.33 8.92 -0.21
N ILE A 162 4.71 8.02 -0.98
CA ILE A 162 4.65 6.60 -0.62
C ILE A 162 6.07 6.01 -0.56
N PHE A 163 6.95 6.41 -1.47
CA PHE A 163 8.35 5.98 -1.47
C PHE A 163 9.09 6.43 -0.21
N ASP A 164 8.90 7.66 0.24
CA ASP A 164 9.47 8.17 1.48
C ASP A 164 8.98 7.40 2.70
N LEU A 165 7.70 7.01 2.73
CA LEU A 165 7.16 6.11 3.75
C LEU A 165 7.86 4.74 3.71
N MET A 166 8.11 4.20 2.52
CA MET A 166 8.85 2.94 2.36
C MET A 166 10.32 3.06 2.79
N VAL A 167 10.97 4.19 2.53
CA VAL A 167 12.33 4.47 3.02
C VAL A 167 12.35 4.51 4.55
N LYS A 168 11.36 5.15 5.18
CA LYS A 168 11.22 5.16 6.65
C LYS A 168 11.04 3.75 7.20
N LEU A 169 10.17 2.95 6.59
CA LEU A 169 9.93 1.55 6.97
C LEU A 169 11.21 0.71 6.85
N HIS A 170 11.94 0.87 5.75
CA HIS A 170 13.19 0.18 5.49
C HIS A 170 14.29 0.54 6.49
N ARG A 171 14.42 1.83 6.86
CA ARG A 171 15.35 2.28 7.90
C ARG A 171 15.09 1.68 9.28
N HIS A 172 13.87 1.20 9.54
CA HIS A 172 13.51 0.46 10.77
C HIS A 172 13.76 -1.06 10.64
N GLY A 173 14.49 -1.50 9.61
CA GLY A 173 14.88 -2.89 9.41
C GLY A 173 13.72 -3.80 9.01
N TYR A 174 12.68 -3.23 8.40
CA TYR A 174 11.56 -3.98 7.83
C TYR A 174 11.57 -3.90 6.30
N HIS A 175 11.56 -5.07 5.67
CA HIS A 175 11.57 -5.23 4.23
C HIS A 175 10.21 -5.74 3.79
N GLN A 176 9.49 -4.95 2.98
CA GLN A 176 8.22 -5.38 2.40
C GLN A 176 8.50 -6.11 1.08
N TYR A 177 8.37 -7.43 1.10
CA TYR A 177 8.64 -8.27 -0.07
C TYR A 177 7.47 -8.33 -1.06
N ASP A 178 6.24 -8.02 -0.62
CA ASP A 178 5.06 -7.92 -1.49
C ASP A 178 4.61 -6.45 -1.63
N PHE A 179 5.51 -5.58 -2.09
CA PHE A 179 5.16 -4.18 -2.29
C PHE A 179 4.31 -3.98 -3.55
N ALA A 180 3.03 -3.63 -3.38
CA ALA A 180 2.09 -3.36 -4.45
C ALA A 180 1.01 -2.37 -4.00
N TYR A 181 0.37 -1.68 -4.96
CA TYR A 181 -0.68 -0.68 -4.67
C TYR A 181 -1.84 -1.22 -3.81
N ARG A 182 -2.17 -2.51 -3.97
CA ARG A 182 -3.20 -3.23 -3.18
C ARG A 182 -2.89 -3.30 -1.68
N ASN A 183 -1.62 -3.15 -1.30
CA ASN A 183 -1.13 -3.20 0.08
C ASN A 183 -0.91 -1.80 0.67
N VAL A 184 -1.30 -0.74 -0.04
CA VAL A 184 -1.27 0.65 0.45
C VAL A 184 -2.70 1.16 0.59
N ALA A 185 -3.03 1.70 1.77
CA ALA A 185 -4.36 2.22 2.09
C ALA A 185 -4.31 3.74 2.36
N ARG A 186 -5.39 4.44 2.01
CA ARG A 186 -5.47 5.90 2.10
C ARG A 186 -5.97 6.37 3.47
N CYS A 187 -5.13 6.40 4.51
CA CYS A 187 -5.51 7.02 5.78
C CYS A 187 -5.27 8.53 5.70
N ARG A 188 -6.31 9.37 5.81
CA ARG A 188 -6.23 10.85 5.93
C ARG A 188 -5.41 11.60 4.87
N TRP A 189 -5.13 10.97 3.73
CA TRP A 189 -4.42 11.60 2.64
C TRP A 189 -5.30 12.66 1.97
N LYS A 190 -5.09 13.92 2.38
CA LYS A 190 -5.60 15.10 1.68
C LYS A 190 -4.61 15.39 0.56
N GLY A 191 -4.60 14.54 -0.47
CA GLY A 191 -3.72 14.74 -1.63
C GLY A 191 -3.81 16.19 -2.07
N ASP A 192 -2.73 16.94 -1.86
CA ASP A 192 -2.75 18.35 -2.19
C ASP A 192 -2.86 18.45 -3.70
N ARG A 193 -3.80 19.27 -4.18
CA ARG A 193 -4.13 19.40 -5.62
C ARG A 193 -3.08 20.21 -6.37
N ARG A 194 -1.86 20.34 -5.84
CA ARG A 194 -0.87 21.27 -6.36
C ARG A 194 0.53 20.67 -6.38
N GLN A 195 1.10 20.81 -7.58
CA GLN A 195 2.51 20.76 -7.97
C GLN A 195 3.11 19.37 -8.21
N LEU A 196 3.14 19.05 -9.51
CA LEU A 196 3.99 18.03 -10.13
C LEU A 196 5.47 18.39 -9.94
N HIS A 197 6.20 17.57 -9.19
CA HIS A 197 7.64 17.36 -9.40
C HIS A 197 7.87 16.00 -10.07
N ILE A 198 9.08 15.76 -10.59
CA ILE A 198 9.31 14.78 -11.66
C ILE A 198 10.49 13.85 -11.35
N GLY A 199 10.37 12.63 -11.89
CA GLY A 199 11.36 11.54 -11.92
C GLY A 199 12.81 11.99 -11.94
N GLY A 200 13.54 11.57 -10.92
CA GLY A 200 15.00 11.61 -10.89
C GLY A 200 15.61 10.46 -11.68
N ASP A 201 16.89 10.62 -12.00
CA ASP A 201 17.70 9.57 -12.62
C ASP A 201 17.67 8.27 -11.81
N PHE A 202 17.84 7.14 -12.50
CA PHE A 202 17.99 5.85 -11.84
C PHE A 202 19.18 5.92 -10.86
N PRO A 203 18.97 5.73 -9.54
CA PRO A 203 19.95 6.10 -8.54
C PRO A 203 21.00 5.00 -8.33
N THR A 204 21.64 4.49 -9.40
CA THR A 204 22.69 3.46 -9.25
C THR A 204 23.80 3.90 -8.31
N ASP A 205 24.10 5.20 -8.29
CA ASP A 205 25.26 5.73 -7.60
C ASP A 205 24.90 6.27 -6.20
N THR A 206 23.63 6.61 -5.98
CA THR A 206 23.15 7.25 -4.73
C THR A 206 22.32 6.31 -3.84
N LEU A 207 21.61 5.33 -4.41
CA LEU A 207 20.76 4.40 -3.66
C LEU A 207 21.30 2.97 -3.78
N ARG A 208 22.14 2.56 -2.83
CA ARG A 208 22.78 1.22 -2.85
C ARG A 208 21.85 0.07 -2.48
N CYS A 209 20.67 0.34 -1.93
CA CYS A 209 19.75 -0.69 -1.48
C CYS A 209 18.87 -1.20 -2.62
N ARG A 210 19.08 -2.46 -3.02
CA ARG A 210 18.33 -3.14 -4.09
C ARG A 210 16.82 -3.15 -3.84
N ASP A 211 16.36 -3.31 -2.60
CA ASP A 211 14.92 -3.36 -2.29
C ASP A 211 14.25 -2.02 -2.58
N LEU A 212 14.88 -0.91 -2.18
CA LEU A 212 14.36 0.43 -2.45
C LEU A 212 14.41 0.74 -3.96
N ILE A 213 15.41 0.26 -4.69
CA ILE A 213 15.44 0.36 -6.15
C ILE A 213 14.23 -0.37 -6.76
N ILE A 214 13.93 -1.59 -6.31
CA ILE A 214 12.78 -2.37 -6.81
C ILE A 214 11.47 -1.65 -6.49
N ILE A 215 11.29 -1.16 -5.26
CA ILE A 215 10.09 -0.42 -4.83
C ILE A 215 9.88 0.83 -5.69
N GLY A 216 10.91 1.65 -5.87
CA GLY A 216 10.79 2.86 -6.70
C GLY A 216 10.56 2.52 -8.18
N SER A 217 11.04 1.36 -8.65
CA SER A 217 10.75 0.87 -10.01
C SER A 217 9.28 0.50 -10.15
N ALA A 218 8.72 -0.21 -9.16
CA ALA A 218 7.30 -0.57 -9.12
C ALA A 218 6.39 0.66 -9.05
N MET A 219 6.88 1.75 -8.48
CA MET A 219 6.21 3.06 -8.46
C MET A 219 6.54 3.93 -9.68
N HIS A 220 7.29 3.45 -10.67
CA HIS A 220 7.67 4.24 -11.85
C HIS A 220 8.36 5.58 -11.49
N LEU A 221 9.20 5.59 -10.44
CA LEU A 221 9.96 6.77 -10.01
C LEU A 221 11.22 6.97 -10.83
N TRP A 222 11.88 5.88 -11.21
CA TRP A 222 13.13 5.88 -11.97
C TRP A 222 12.90 5.84 -13.48
N PHE A 223 11.75 5.30 -13.88
CA PHE A 223 11.31 5.18 -15.26
C PHE A 223 9.88 5.67 -15.32
N ALA A 224 9.61 6.73 -16.07
CA ALA A 224 8.24 7.13 -16.34
C ALA A 224 7.47 5.94 -16.97
N SER A 225 6.17 5.85 -16.68
CA SER A 225 5.23 4.93 -17.33
C SER A 225 5.23 5.05 -18.86
N ASN A 226 5.76 6.17 -19.39
CA ASN A 226 6.09 6.34 -20.79
C ASN A 226 7.46 5.71 -21.10
N ARG A 227 7.43 4.58 -21.83
CA ARG A 227 8.58 3.78 -22.30
C ARG A 227 9.47 4.49 -23.33
N TYR A 228 9.76 5.77 -23.16
CA TYR A 228 10.83 6.46 -23.86
C TYR A 228 12.14 6.16 -23.12
N VAL A 229 12.66 4.95 -23.34
CA VAL A 229 14.04 4.61 -22.94
C VAL A 229 14.97 5.30 -23.90
N LEU A 230 15.27 6.57 -23.61
CA LEU A 230 16.29 7.35 -24.30
C LEU A 230 17.65 7.06 -23.66
N ARG A 231 18.07 5.78 -23.62
CA ARG A 231 19.41 5.40 -23.15
C ARG A 231 20.17 4.74 -24.29
N GLY A 232 21.29 5.37 -24.66
CA GLY A 232 22.26 4.89 -25.64
C GLY A 232 23.55 5.71 -25.54
N PRO A 233 24.62 5.34 -26.27
CA PRO A 233 25.84 6.15 -26.36
C PRO A 233 25.57 7.62 -26.71
N GLU A 234 24.46 7.90 -27.38
CA GLU A 234 24.04 9.22 -27.83
C GLU A 234 23.46 10.11 -26.71
N THR A 235 23.21 9.56 -25.52
CA THR A 235 22.61 10.28 -24.38
C THR A 235 23.59 10.44 -23.21
N SER A 236 24.89 10.40 -23.47
CA SER A 236 25.94 10.64 -22.46
C SER A 236 25.90 12.06 -21.88
N ASP A 237 25.50 13.03 -22.70
CA ASP A 237 25.48 14.46 -22.36
C ASP A 237 24.09 14.85 -21.83
N THR A 238 23.81 14.44 -20.60
CA THR A 238 22.49 14.60 -19.96
C THR A 238 22.11 16.06 -19.70
N ASP A 239 23.09 16.94 -19.53
CA ASP A 239 22.98 18.39 -19.37
C ASP A 239 22.40 19.11 -20.61
N GLN A 240 22.56 18.50 -21.79
CA GLN A 240 22.05 19.05 -23.06
C GLN A 240 20.62 18.64 -23.38
N LEU A 241 19.96 17.87 -22.51
CA LEU A 241 18.59 17.41 -22.73
C LEU A 241 17.60 18.19 -21.87
N PRO A 242 16.33 18.34 -22.31
CA PRO A 242 15.27 18.86 -21.47
C PRO A 242 15.10 17.96 -20.25
N SER A 243 14.66 18.57 -19.15
CA SER A 243 14.24 17.80 -17.99
C SER A 243 13.16 16.80 -18.40
N ARG A 244 13.08 15.67 -17.69
CA ARG A 244 12.12 14.63 -18.02
C ARG A 244 10.66 15.13 -18.05
N ILE A 245 10.36 16.17 -17.26
CA ILE A 245 9.07 16.88 -17.22
C ILE A 245 8.66 17.31 -18.61
N VAL A 246 9.59 17.99 -19.25
CA VAL A 246 9.39 18.63 -20.52
C VAL A 246 9.29 17.55 -21.57
N VAL A 247 10.16 16.52 -21.52
CA VAL A 247 10.08 15.36 -22.43
C VAL A 247 8.70 14.67 -22.37
N ASP A 248 8.15 14.44 -21.18
CA ASP A 248 6.84 13.79 -21.03
C ASP A 248 5.66 14.66 -21.48
N LYS A 249 5.81 16.00 -21.46
CA LYS A 249 4.84 16.93 -22.07
C LYS A 249 4.98 17.01 -23.59
N LEU A 250 6.21 16.91 -24.10
CA LEU A 250 6.50 16.95 -25.54
C LEU A 250 6.05 15.68 -26.26
N LEU A 251 6.12 14.52 -25.60
CA LEU A 251 5.83 13.23 -26.21
C LEU A 251 4.45 12.72 -25.79
N PRO A 252 3.60 12.26 -26.74
CA PRO A 252 2.26 11.83 -26.42
C PRO A 252 2.24 10.55 -25.58
N VAL A 253 1.31 10.49 -24.63
CA VAL A 253 1.06 9.35 -23.73
C VAL A 253 0.48 8.17 -24.52
N GLY A 254 0.87 6.94 -24.18
CA GLY A 254 0.35 5.71 -24.81
C GLY A 254 1.06 5.31 -26.11
N TYR A 255 2.18 5.95 -26.42
CA TYR A 255 3.02 5.63 -27.58
C TYR A 255 4.40 5.11 -27.15
N ARG A 256 5.06 4.36 -28.04
CA ARG A 256 6.47 3.97 -27.94
C ARG A 256 7.25 4.61 -29.07
N LEU A 257 8.48 5.03 -28.77
CA LEU A 257 9.41 5.49 -29.80
C LEU A 257 9.91 4.32 -30.65
N ASP A 258 9.95 4.55 -31.96
CA ASP A 258 10.71 3.73 -32.88
C ASP A 258 12.19 3.75 -32.50
N ARG A 259 12.76 2.59 -32.21
CA ARG A 259 14.17 2.45 -31.84
C ARG A 259 15.10 2.99 -32.94
N ASN A 260 14.69 2.90 -34.21
CA ASN A 260 15.47 3.42 -35.34
C ASN A 260 15.48 4.95 -35.39
N ARG A 261 14.61 5.62 -34.63
CA ARG A 261 14.49 7.08 -34.56
C ARG A 261 15.11 7.67 -33.28
N LEU A 262 15.75 6.85 -32.45
CA LEU A 262 16.35 7.29 -31.19
C LEU A 262 17.33 8.46 -31.39
N LYS A 263 18.28 8.33 -32.31
CA LYS A 263 19.27 9.40 -32.58
C LYS A 263 18.64 10.70 -33.04
N ALA A 264 17.63 10.62 -33.91
CA ALA A 264 16.90 11.79 -34.39
C ALA A 264 16.06 12.44 -33.27
N THR A 265 15.48 11.62 -32.39
CA THR A 265 14.72 12.09 -31.22
C THR A 265 15.61 12.79 -30.21
N VAL A 266 16.79 12.25 -29.93
CA VAL A 266 17.77 12.88 -29.05
C VAL A 266 18.23 14.22 -29.63
N ALA A 267 18.54 14.28 -30.92
CA ALA A 267 18.90 15.53 -31.58
C ALA A 267 17.78 16.58 -31.51
N TRP A 268 16.54 16.16 -31.74
CA TRP A 268 15.36 17.03 -31.60
C TRP A 268 15.18 17.53 -30.17
N LEU A 269 15.35 16.68 -29.16
CA LEU A 269 15.27 17.08 -27.76
C LEU A 269 16.38 18.07 -27.36
N LYS A 270 17.61 17.87 -27.85
CA LYS A 270 18.72 18.82 -27.63
C LYS A 270 18.40 20.20 -28.25
N ASP A 271 17.72 20.23 -29.39
CA ASP A 271 17.27 21.46 -30.03
C ASP A 271 16.20 22.18 -29.18
N VAL A 272 15.20 21.43 -28.70
CA VAL A 272 14.18 21.96 -27.79
C VAL A 272 14.79 22.47 -26.48
N LYS A 273 15.81 21.80 -25.93
CA LYS A 273 16.53 22.27 -24.72
C LYS A 273 17.15 23.64 -24.93
N LYS A 274 17.81 23.88 -26.07
CA LYS A 274 18.40 25.19 -26.38
C LYS A 274 17.37 26.29 -26.40
N GLU A 275 16.18 26.02 -26.92
CA GLU A 275 15.08 27.00 -26.92
C GLU A 275 14.51 27.23 -25.53
N LEU A 276 14.35 26.18 -24.74
CA LEU A 276 13.92 26.29 -23.34
C LEU A 276 14.90 27.12 -22.50
N ASP A 277 16.20 26.96 -22.75
CA ASP A 277 17.24 27.73 -22.05
C ASP A 277 17.22 29.23 -22.42
N MET A 278 16.54 29.61 -23.49
CA MET A 278 16.32 31.00 -23.89
C MET A 278 15.01 31.59 -23.35
N CYS A 279 14.13 30.79 -22.75
CA CYS A 279 12.89 31.29 -22.15
C CYS A 279 13.18 32.08 -20.86
N SER A 280 12.56 33.25 -20.73
CA SER A 280 12.75 34.14 -19.57
C SER A 280 11.81 33.87 -18.40
N ASP A 281 10.70 33.16 -18.66
CA ASP A 281 9.60 32.97 -17.73
C ASP A 281 8.84 31.66 -17.99
N GLU A 282 7.97 31.31 -17.06
CA GLU A 282 7.20 30.06 -17.08
C GLU A 282 6.14 30.04 -18.19
N GLU A 283 5.54 31.19 -18.53
CA GLU A 283 4.50 31.29 -19.56
C GLU A 283 5.07 30.99 -20.94
N SER A 284 6.19 31.63 -21.30
CA SER A 284 6.92 31.36 -22.55
C SER A 284 7.42 29.92 -22.64
N THR A 285 7.81 29.33 -21.49
CA THR A 285 8.22 27.92 -21.42
C THR A 285 7.05 26.98 -21.77
N GLU A 286 5.86 27.20 -21.18
CA GLU A 286 4.69 26.35 -21.46
C GLU A 286 4.18 26.49 -22.90
N GLU A 287 4.18 27.70 -23.46
CA GLU A 287 3.81 27.92 -24.86
C GLU A 287 4.75 27.19 -25.82
N LEU A 288 6.06 27.25 -25.55
CA LEU A 288 7.07 26.54 -26.33
C LEU A 288 6.85 25.03 -26.27
N ILE A 289 6.64 24.47 -25.07
CA ILE A 289 6.40 23.04 -24.89
C ILE A 289 5.17 22.61 -25.69
N LYS A 290 4.07 23.37 -25.60
CA LYS A 290 2.85 23.06 -26.35
C LYS A 290 3.12 23.04 -27.86
N LYS A 291 3.75 24.08 -28.40
CA LYS A 291 4.10 24.18 -29.82
C LYS A 291 4.98 23.01 -30.28
N ARG A 292 6.07 22.74 -29.55
CA ARG A 292 7.00 21.66 -29.90
C ARG A 292 6.35 20.27 -29.78
N SER A 293 5.41 20.08 -28.85
CA SER A 293 4.65 18.82 -28.76
C SER A 293 3.82 18.53 -30.02
N GLU A 294 3.26 19.57 -30.64
CA GLU A 294 2.45 19.46 -31.86
C GLU A 294 3.31 19.18 -33.11
N GLU A 295 4.54 19.70 -33.12
CA GLU A 295 5.54 19.49 -34.17
C GLU A 295 6.23 18.12 -34.09
N PHE A 296 6.09 17.40 -32.97
CA PHE A 296 6.79 16.14 -32.78
C PHE A 296 6.40 15.11 -33.87
N PRO A 297 7.37 14.51 -34.59
CA PRO A 297 7.06 13.62 -35.69
C PRO A 297 6.30 12.36 -35.23
N LYS A 298 4.99 12.34 -35.47
CA LYS A 298 4.11 11.20 -35.09
C LYS A 298 4.52 9.89 -35.74
N SER A 299 5.21 9.94 -36.89
CA SER A 299 5.76 8.76 -37.57
C SER A 299 6.91 8.08 -36.82
N TRP A 300 7.49 8.74 -35.81
CA TRP A 300 8.51 8.15 -34.93
C TRP A 300 7.91 7.37 -33.77
N LEU A 301 6.58 7.29 -33.72
CA LEU A 301 5.83 6.68 -32.64
C LEU A 301 4.99 5.51 -33.13
N TYR A 302 4.97 4.45 -32.33
CA TYR A 302 4.04 3.34 -32.48
C TYR A 302 3.04 3.38 -31.34
N ARG A 303 1.75 3.31 -31.69
CA ARG A 303 0.68 3.25 -30.69
C ARG A 303 0.82 1.94 -29.92
N VAL A 304 0.87 2.03 -28.60
CA VAL A 304 0.73 0.84 -27.75
C VAL A 304 -0.76 0.64 -27.58
N LEU A 305 -1.33 -0.34 -28.27
CA LEU A 305 -2.70 -0.75 -27.97
C LEU A 305 -2.76 -1.24 -26.50
N PRO A 306 -3.84 -0.92 -25.77
CA PRO A 306 -4.02 -1.36 -24.38
C PRO A 306 -3.83 -2.86 -24.18
#